data_AF-A0A9W6SZW2-F1
#
_entry.id   AF-A0A9W6SZW2-F1
#
_cell.length_a   1.000
_cell.length_b   1.000
_cell.length_c   1.000
_cell.angle_alpha   90.00
_cell.angle_beta   90.00
_cell.angle_gamma   90.00
#
_symmetry.space_group_name_H-M   'P 1'
#
loop_
_entity.id
_entity.type
_entity.pdbx_description
1 polymer ?
#
loop_
_entity_poly.entity_id
_entity_poly.type
_entity_poly.pdbx_seq_one_letter_code
_entity_poly.pdbx_strand_id
1 'polypeptide(L)'
;MDNEITYNNEETPKIDGKAVVLLPILGTVTLLGLYYGVNKLNLQDLNYYLNHYFLFMSLNSNFFTVNYLTKLIIRKFCYFFNLKSVKLYKKYKLTISEDTKYLPSGFENNYLLPEFTKEEIIIKEEKLNESRDEVLIKDQKFNFYFSKIDFNSIFLSILLCAIYYFFNGSKNWILSNSLAFTNSIFGIKSTKLSSFAPAIFLLSAFFFYDIYFVFRCDVMMTVATSIDIPAKILIPNSNLNSSNVTELDRIKDLSYSMLGLGDIVLPSMLMSLCLRFDLYNFHEANPNTEFYHNRSYPKPYFTTIILSYITALIATVTVLYKYKHGQPALLYISPCLIFCLILTSLRRGEFKKMINFSENVDKDEPILTDVVCSEETLFLSGKIQEEDIDDVEDNDYIPTDIDDEEEEFDEDNDENTIDLDFEEDEIILEVIEDGEESD
;
A
#
# COMPACT_ATOMS: atom_id res chain seq x y z
N MET A 1 -23.09 8.59 -25.80
CA MET A 1 -21.84 8.12 -26.43
C MET A 1 -20.89 7.89 -25.27
N ASP A 2 -20.62 6.61 -25.01
CA ASP A 2 -20.03 6.10 -23.77
C ASP A 2 -18.72 6.80 -23.41
N ASN A 3 -18.73 7.56 -22.30
CA ASN A 3 -17.54 8.19 -21.75
C ASN A 3 -17.02 7.33 -20.59
N GLU A 4 -16.16 6.35 -20.92
CA GLU A 4 -15.32 5.66 -19.95
C GLU A 4 -14.38 6.68 -19.28
N ILE A 5 -14.69 7.07 -18.04
CA ILE A 5 -13.75 7.78 -17.18
C ILE A 5 -12.80 6.72 -16.59
N THR A 6 -11.70 6.46 -17.30
CA THR A 6 -10.61 5.64 -16.77
C THR A 6 -9.86 6.41 -15.68
N TYR A 7 -10.18 6.14 -14.42
CA TYR A 7 -9.34 6.50 -13.30
C TYR A 7 -8.01 5.74 -13.41
N ASN A 8 -6.92 6.46 -13.74
CA ASN A 8 -5.56 5.99 -13.51
C ASN A 8 -5.28 6.08 -12.00
N ASN A 9 -5.88 5.17 -11.23
CA ASN A 9 -5.37 4.86 -9.91
C ASN A 9 -3.90 4.46 -10.07
N GLU A 10 -3.03 4.92 -9.16
CA GLU A 10 -1.67 4.39 -9.06
C GLU A 10 -1.77 2.89 -8.74
N GLU A 11 -1.96 2.06 -9.77
CA GLU A 11 -1.94 0.62 -9.67
C GLU A 11 -0.53 0.25 -9.21
N THR A 12 -0.38 -0.07 -7.93
CA THR A 12 0.82 -0.75 -7.46
C THR A 12 0.98 -1.97 -8.36
N PRO A 13 2.11 -2.12 -9.08
CA PRO A 13 2.24 -3.12 -10.12
C PRO A 13 2.00 -4.50 -9.51
N LYS A 14 0.86 -5.11 -9.87
CA LYS A 14 0.50 -6.45 -9.42
C LYS A 14 1.42 -7.43 -10.15
N ILE A 15 1.98 -8.38 -9.42
CA ILE A 15 2.85 -9.39 -10.04
C ILE A 15 1.97 -10.43 -10.71
N ASP A 16 1.78 -10.26 -12.02
CA ASP A 16 1.13 -11.24 -12.90
C ASP A 16 1.89 -12.58 -12.90
N GLY A 17 1.21 -13.68 -13.25
CA GLY A 17 1.76 -15.03 -13.23
C GLY A 17 3.07 -15.17 -14.01
N LYS A 18 3.26 -14.40 -15.09
CA LYS A 18 4.53 -14.36 -15.84
C LYS A 18 5.67 -13.70 -15.04
N ALA A 19 5.38 -12.63 -14.29
CA ALA A 19 6.35 -11.94 -13.47
C ALA A 19 6.78 -12.78 -12.25
N VAL A 20 5.89 -13.64 -11.74
CA VAL A 20 6.20 -14.59 -10.65
C VAL A 20 7.30 -15.58 -11.05
N VAL A 21 7.27 -16.10 -12.28
CA VAL A 21 8.31 -17.02 -12.81
C VAL A 21 9.65 -16.30 -13.01
N LEU A 22 9.60 -15.01 -13.34
CA LEU A 22 10.80 -14.20 -13.57
C LEU A 22 11.62 -13.98 -12.28
N LEU A 23 10.97 -13.93 -11.11
CA LEU A 23 11.61 -13.60 -9.83
C LEU A 23 12.76 -14.57 -9.45
N PRO A 24 12.57 -15.90 -9.41
CA PRO A 24 13.66 -16.84 -9.15
C PRO A 24 14.78 -16.76 -10.20
N ILE A 25 14.42 -16.57 -11.48
CA ILE A 25 15.38 -16.48 -12.59
C ILE A 25 16.27 -15.23 -12.42
N LEU A 26 15.66 -14.08 -12.15
CA LEU A 26 16.38 -12.84 -11.89
C LEU A 26 17.25 -12.95 -10.64
N GLY A 27 16.76 -13.64 -9.60
CA GLY A 27 17.55 -14.00 -8.43
C GLY A 27 18.80 -14.82 -8.80
N THR A 28 18.64 -15.86 -9.63
CA THR A 28 19.76 -16.69 -10.12
C THR A 28 20.78 -15.86 -10.91
N VAL A 29 20.32 -15.05 -11.86
CA VAL A 29 21.20 -14.22 -12.69
C VAL A 29 21.97 -13.23 -11.82
N THR A 30 21.29 -12.58 -10.87
CA THR A 30 21.91 -11.63 -9.94
C THR A 30 22.94 -12.32 -9.05
N LEU A 31 22.62 -13.50 -8.50
CA LEU A 31 23.52 -14.25 -7.64
C LEU A 31 24.78 -14.71 -8.38
N LEU A 32 24.63 -15.24 -9.60
CA LEU A 32 25.76 -15.63 -10.44
C LEU A 32 26.60 -14.43 -10.89
N GLY A 33 25.95 -13.30 -11.18
CA GLY A 33 26.63 -12.03 -11.47
C GLY A 33 27.49 -11.54 -10.31
N LEU A 34 26.94 -11.58 -9.09
CA LEU A 34 27.68 -11.25 -7.87
C LEU A 34 28.84 -12.22 -7.62
N TYR A 35 28.62 -13.52 -7.78
CA TYR A 35 29.67 -14.52 -7.64
C TYR A 35 30.82 -14.31 -8.63
N TYR A 36 30.51 -14.00 -9.88
CA TYR A 36 31.50 -13.63 -10.88
C TYR A 36 32.24 -12.34 -10.47
N GLY A 37 31.52 -11.34 -9.96
CA GLY A 37 32.09 -10.11 -9.43
C GLY A 37 33.07 -10.34 -8.29
N VAL A 38 32.71 -11.18 -7.31
CA VAL A 38 33.58 -11.54 -6.17
C VAL A 38 34.87 -12.21 -6.63
N ASN A 39 34.82 -13.06 -7.66
CA ASN A 39 35.99 -13.80 -8.13
C ASN A 39 36.91 -13.01 -9.07
N LYS A 40 36.40 -11.99 -9.78
CA LYS A 40 37.17 -11.24 -10.80
C LYS A 40 37.48 -9.79 -10.45
N LEU A 41 36.69 -9.15 -9.58
CA LEU A 41 36.87 -7.75 -9.21
C LEU A 41 37.52 -7.62 -7.83
N ASN A 42 38.07 -6.44 -7.54
CA ASN A 42 38.52 -6.12 -6.20
C ASN A 42 37.32 -6.08 -5.24
N LEU A 43 37.37 -6.87 -4.17
CA LEU A 43 36.29 -7.00 -3.20
C LEU A 43 35.97 -5.68 -2.47
N GLN A 44 36.98 -4.81 -2.28
CA GLN A 44 36.79 -3.49 -1.68
C GLN A 44 35.97 -2.55 -2.57
N ASP A 45 36.32 -2.49 -3.86
CA ASP A 45 35.60 -1.66 -4.84
C ASP A 45 34.17 -2.18 -5.02
N LEU A 46 34.00 -3.51 -5.09
CA LEU A 46 32.68 -4.13 -5.19
C LEU A 46 31.78 -3.79 -3.99
N ASN A 47 32.29 -3.94 -2.77
CA ASN A 47 31.56 -3.58 -1.56
C ASN A 47 31.26 -2.07 -1.49
N TYR A 48 32.17 -1.23 -1.98
CA TYR A 48 31.94 0.23 -2.04
C TYR A 48 30.77 0.57 -2.96
N TYR A 49 30.76 0.07 -4.21
CA TYR A 49 29.68 0.34 -5.17
C TYR A 49 28.34 -0.25 -4.73
N LEU A 50 28.35 -1.48 -4.21
CA LEU A 50 27.13 -2.12 -3.74
C LEU A 50 26.53 -1.39 -2.54
N ASN A 51 27.35 -0.93 -1.59
CA ASN A 51 26.84 -0.13 -0.46
C ASN A 51 26.23 1.20 -0.93
N HIS A 52 26.81 1.88 -1.92
CA HIS A 52 26.23 3.11 -2.47
C HIS A 52 24.91 2.85 -3.20
N TYR A 53 24.85 1.78 -4.00
CA TYR A 53 23.62 1.36 -4.66
C TYR A 53 22.51 1.07 -3.65
N PHE A 54 22.80 0.28 -2.61
CA PHE A 54 21.82 -0.04 -1.57
C PHE A 54 21.39 1.20 -0.79
N LEU A 55 22.32 2.11 -0.47
CA LEU A 55 21.99 3.37 0.21
C LEU A 55 21.04 4.23 -0.63
N PHE A 56 21.29 4.35 -1.94
CA PHE A 56 20.42 5.07 -2.86
C PHE A 56 19.02 4.44 -2.94
N MET A 57 18.94 3.12 -3.12
CA MET A 57 17.65 2.39 -3.12
C MET A 57 16.89 2.57 -1.80
N SER A 58 17.62 2.66 -0.69
CA SER A 58 17.04 2.78 0.65
C SER A 58 16.42 4.15 0.94
N LEU A 59 16.68 5.18 0.13
CA LEU A 59 16.03 6.49 0.29
C LEU A 59 14.50 6.41 0.11
N ASN A 60 14.05 5.68 -0.91
CA ASN A 60 12.63 5.47 -1.19
C ASN A 60 11.95 4.66 -0.09
N SER A 61 12.65 3.61 0.35
CA SER A 61 12.23 2.74 1.44
C SER A 61 12.10 3.48 2.77
N ASN A 62 13.15 4.22 3.16
CA ASN A 62 13.16 5.05 4.37
C ASN A 62 12.07 6.12 4.32
N PHE A 63 11.89 6.81 3.19
CA PHE A 63 10.83 7.80 3.03
C PHE A 63 9.46 7.18 3.30
N PHE A 64 9.15 6.04 2.66
CA PHE A 64 7.88 5.36 2.85
C PHE A 64 7.65 4.94 4.30
N THR A 65 8.62 4.26 4.92
CA THR A 65 8.49 3.76 6.30
C THR A 65 8.34 4.89 7.30
N VAL A 66 9.16 5.94 7.20
CA VAL A 66 9.08 7.11 8.08
C VAL A 66 7.75 7.82 7.93
N ASN A 67 7.29 8.03 6.70
CA ASN A 67 6.02 8.69 6.42
C ASN A 67 4.84 7.91 7.02
N TYR A 68 4.80 6.61 6.78
CA TYR A 68 3.75 5.73 7.30
C TYR A 68 3.74 5.71 8.84
N LEU A 69 4.90 5.50 9.47
CA LEU A 69 5.00 5.49 10.94
C LEU A 69 4.62 6.84 11.55
N THR A 70 5.06 7.95 10.95
CA THR A 70 4.74 9.30 11.45
C THR A 70 3.24 9.56 11.37
N LYS A 71 2.59 9.21 10.24
CA LYS A 71 1.13 9.31 10.09
C LYS A 71 0.40 8.45 11.12
N LEU A 72 0.83 7.21 11.36
CA LEU A 72 0.24 6.33 12.37
C LEU A 72 0.39 6.86 13.79
N ILE A 73 1.59 7.31 14.16
CA ILE A 73 1.88 7.85 15.50
C ILE A 73 1.02 9.09 15.74
N ILE A 74 0.95 10.01 14.78
CA ILE A 74 0.12 11.21 14.88
C ILE A 74 -1.36 10.83 14.98
N ARG A 75 -1.88 9.92 14.14
CA ARG A 75 -3.29 9.48 14.22
C ARG A 75 -3.62 8.87 15.58
N LYS A 76 -2.77 7.98 16.11
CA LYS A 76 -2.95 7.40 17.45
C LYS A 76 -2.85 8.44 18.56
N PHE A 77 -1.93 9.38 18.43
CA PHE A 77 -1.80 10.50 19.37
C PHE A 77 -3.05 11.38 19.36
N CYS A 78 -3.54 11.78 18.18
CA CYS A 78 -4.78 12.53 18.02
C CYS A 78 -5.98 11.80 18.62
N TYR A 79 -6.11 10.49 18.36
CA TYR A 79 -7.15 9.66 18.94
C TYR A 79 -7.07 9.62 20.47
N PHE A 80 -5.86 9.45 21.02
CA PHE A 80 -5.65 9.44 22.47
C PHE A 80 -6.01 10.77 23.14
N PHE A 81 -5.81 11.90 22.44
CA PHE A 81 -6.10 13.24 22.95
C PHE A 81 -7.43 13.84 22.43
N ASN A 82 -8.26 13.08 21.70
CA ASN A 82 -9.48 13.57 21.02
C ASN A 82 -9.27 14.85 20.18
N LEU A 83 -8.13 14.96 19.50
CA LEU A 83 -7.82 16.09 18.62
C LEU A 83 -8.21 15.78 17.17
N LYS A 84 -8.81 16.76 16.47
CA LYS A 84 -9.04 16.66 15.02
C LYS A 84 -7.69 16.57 14.29
N SER A 85 -7.51 15.46 13.59
CA SER A 85 -6.25 15.06 12.98
C SER A 85 -5.88 15.97 11.78
N VAL A 86 -6.88 16.41 11.02
CA VAL A 86 -6.80 17.35 9.89
C VAL A 86 -6.15 18.69 10.27
N LYS A 87 -6.32 19.15 11.52
CA LYS A 87 -5.71 20.41 11.99
C LYS A 87 -4.18 20.31 12.08
N LEU A 88 -3.65 19.12 12.37
CA LEU A 88 -2.22 18.87 12.49
C LEU A 88 -1.57 18.51 11.15
N TYR A 89 -2.29 17.80 10.28
CA TYR A 89 -1.83 17.48 8.93
C TYR A 89 -2.76 18.09 7.86
N LYS A 90 -2.55 19.36 7.51
CA LYS A 90 -3.19 19.88 6.29
C LYS A 90 -2.65 19.11 5.08
N LYS A 91 -3.56 18.64 4.22
CA LYS A 91 -3.24 18.11 2.89
C LYS A 91 -3.28 19.29 1.90
N TYR A 92 -2.39 19.25 0.93
CA TYR A 92 -2.32 20.20 -0.17
C TYR A 92 -2.42 19.41 -1.47
N LYS A 93 -3.17 19.92 -2.43
CA LYS A 93 -3.29 19.37 -3.78
C LYS A 93 -2.59 20.32 -4.74
N LEU A 94 -1.68 19.78 -5.54
CA LEU A 94 -1.05 20.48 -6.64
C LEU A 94 -1.57 19.87 -7.94
N THR A 95 -2.33 20.65 -8.68
CA THR A 95 -2.97 20.22 -9.92
C THR A 95 -2.30 20.89 -11.11
N ILE A 96 -1.98 20.10 -12.13
CA ILE A 96 -1.64 20.60 -13.46
C ILE A 96 -2.86 20.38 -14.32
N SER A 97 -3.49 21.47 -14.74
CA SER A 97 -4.67 21.46 -15.59
C SER A 97 -4.41 22.19 -16.91
N GLU A 98 -5.19 21.84 -17.93
CA GLU A 98 -5.27 22.64 -19.14
C GLU A 98 -6.15 23.86 -18.91
N ASP A 99 -5.65 25.01 -19.32
CA ASP A 99 -6.43 26.23 -19.33
C ASP A 99 -7.16 26.34 -20.67
N THR A 100 -8.44 25.94 -20.68
CA THR A 100 -9.29 25.98 -21.87
C THR A 100 -9.91 27.36 -22.10
N LYS A 101 -9.87 28.27 -21.11
CA LYS A 101 -10.61 29.55 -21.10
C LYS A 101 -9.72 30.80 -21.09
N TYR A 102 -8.59 30.82 -20.38
CA TYR A 102 -7.83 32.02 -20.06
C TYR A 102 -6.41 32.05 -20.62
N LEU A 103 -6.19 31.56 -21.85
CA LEU A 103 -4.90 31.70 -22.51
C LEU A 103 -4.80 33.07 -23.24
N PRO A 104 -4.28 34.18 -22.64
CA PRO A 104 -3.95 35.35 -23.43
C PRO A 104 -2.82 34.96 -24.39
N SER A 105 -3.02 35.29 -25.66
CA SER A 105 -2.06 35.06 -26.73
C SER A 105 -0.84 35.97 -26.55
N GLY A 106 0.11 35.54 -25.74
CA GLY A 106 1.36 36.27 -25.51
C GLY A 106 1.25 37.35 -24.43
N PHE A 107 2.43 37.77 -23.96
CA PHE A 107 2.63 38.80 -22.94
C PHE A 107 1.53 39.86 -22.99
N GLU A 108 0.70 39.95 -21.94
CA GLU A 108 0.13 41.24 -21.57
C GLU A 108 1.35 42.11 -21.29
N ASN A 109 1.76 42.90 -22.29
CA ASN A 109 2.60 44.04 -22.02
C ASN A 109 1.90 44.76 -20.88
N ASN A 110 2.58 44.94 -19.75
CA ASN A 110 2.24 45.97 -18.79
C ASN A 110 2.24 47.28 -19.57
N TYR A 111 1.16 47.56 -20.28
CA TYR A 111 0.78 48.89 -20.65
C TYR A 111 0.53 49.53 -19.30
N LEU A 112 1.60 50.16 -18.80
CA LEU A 112 1.62 51.08 -17.69
C LEU A 112 0.44 52.04 -17.87
N LEU A 113 -0.72 51.65 -17.37
CA LEU A 113 -1.78 52.57 -17.05
C LEU A 113 -1.28 53.36 -15.83
N PRO A 114 -1.43 54.69 -15.82
CA PRO A 114 -0.78 55.52 -14.81
C PRO A 114 -1.32 55.17 -13.42
N GLU A 115 -0.38 54.85 -12.52
CA GLU A 115 -0.50 54.84 -11.06
C GLU A 115 -1.81 54.25 -10.48
N PHE A 116 -2.02 52.94 -10.65
CA PHE A 116 -2.89 52.24 -9.71
C PHE A 116 -2.32 52.39 -8.29
N THR A 117 -3.12 52.84 -7.34
CA THR A 117 -2.77 52.72 -5.92
C THR A 117 -2.67 51.24 -5.55
N LYS A 118 -1.87 50.89 -4.53
CA LYS A 118 -1.71 49.48 -4.10
C LYS A 118 -3.06 48.80 -3.82
N GLU A 119 -4.05 49.56 -3.38
CA GLU A 119 -5.42 49.10 -3.11
C GLU A 119 -6.16 48.72 -4.40
N GLU A 120 -6.02 49.48 -5.48
CA GLU A 120 -6.66 49.17 -6.76
C GLU A 120 -6.05 47.92 -7.42
N ILE A 121 -4.75 47.68 -7.22
CA ILE A 121 -4.09 46.44 -7.65
C ILE A 121 -4.69 45.24 -6.90
N ILE A 122 -4.84 45.35 -5.57
CA ILE A 122 -5.45 44.30 -4.74
C ILE A 122 -6.88 44.04 -5.16
N ILE A 123 -7.70 45.08 -5.36
CA ILE A 123 -9.10 44.93 -5.79
C ILE A 123 -9.19 44.29 -7.19
N LYS A 124 -8.28 44.63 -8.10
CA LYS A 124 -8.23 44.01 -9.43
C LYS A 124 -7.84 42.54 -9.34
N GLU A 125 -6.85 42.19 -8.53
CA GLU A 125 -6.43 40.80 -8.29
C GLU A 125 -7.53 39.99 -7.59
N GLU A 126 -8.23 40.57 -6.61
CA GLU A 126 -9.38 39.95 -5.95
C GLU A 126 -10.52 39.67 -6.93
N LYS A 127 -10.92 40.66 -7.74
CA LYS A 127 -11.95 40.47 -8.77
C LYS A 127 -11.54 39.49 -9.87
N LEU A 128 -10.25 39.44 -10.21
CA LEU A 128 -9.72 38.43 -11.14
C LEU A 128 -9.73 37.04 -10.51
N ASN A 129 -9.48 36.91 -9.21
CA ASN A 129 -9.58 35.64 -8.50
C ASN A 129 -11.04 35.19 -8.33
N GLU A 130 -11.98 36.11 -8.07
CA GLU A 130 -13.42 35.83 -8.00
C GLU A 130 -14.01 35.40 -9.35
N SER A 131 -13.42 35.83 -10.46
CA SER A 131 -13.88 35.51 -11.83
C SER A 131 -13.17 34.31 -12.47
N ARG A 132 -12.25 33.65 -11.76
CA ARG A 132 -11.65 32.39 -12.21
C ARG A 132 -12.59 31.24 -11.85
N ASP A 133 -13.21 30.65 -12.86
CA ASP A 133 -14.01 29.44 -12.68
C ASP A 133 -13.17 28.32 -12.05
N GLU A 134 -13.81 27.47 -11.24
CA GLU A 134 -13.18 26.26 -10.72
C GLU A 134 -12.73 25.35 -11.87
N VAL A 135 -11.54 24.77 -11.73
CA VAL A 135 -10.96 23.89 -12.75
C VAL A 135 -11.73 22.58 -12.77
N LEU A 136 -12.53 22.37 -13.82
CA LEU A 136 -13.30 21.14 -14.03
C LEU A 136 -12.38 19.91 -14.00
N ILE A 137 -12.86 18.83 -13.39
CA ILE A 137 -12.09 17.57 -13.19
C ILE A 137 -11.55 17.03 -14.53
N LYS A 138 -12.32 17.15 -15.61
CA LYS A 138 -11.94 16.74 -16.98
C LYS A 138 -10.69 17.45 -17.52
N ASP A 139 -10.41 18.65 -17.05
CA ASP A 139 -9.29 19.49 -17.52
C ASP A 139 -8.04 19.31 -16.63
N GLN A 140 -8.14 18.53 -15.54
CA GLN A 140 -7.02 18.22 -14.63
C GLN A 140 -6.22 17.03 -15.16
N LYS A 141 -5.04 17.29 -15.73
CA LYS A 141 -4.16 16.23 -16.27
C LYS A 141 -3.38 15.49 -15.20
N PHE A 142 -3.01 16.16 -14.11
CA PHE A 142 -2.19 15.57 -13.06
C PHE A 142 -2.51 16.19 -11.71
N ASN A 143 -2.79 15.34 -10.73
CA ASN A 143 -3.08 15.72 -9.35
C ASN A 143 -2.03 15.11 -8.43
N PHE A 144 -1.28 15.95 -7.71
CA PHE A 144 -0.31 15.52 -6.72
C PHE A 144 -0.71 16.00 -5.32
N TYR A 145 -0.92 15.05 -4.43
CA TYR A 145 -1.33 15.31 -3.05
C TYR A 145 -0.12 15.21 -2.12
N PHE A 146 0.10 16.24 -1.31
CA PHE A 146 1.19 16.26 -0.34
C PHE A 146 0.76 16.90 0.99
N SER A 147 1.35 16.44 2.07
CA SER A 147 1.19 17.01 3.40
C SER A 147 2.54 17.48 3.94
N LYS A 148 2.52 18.33 4.97
CA LYS A 148 3.74 18.73 5.71
C LYS A 148 4.53 17.53 6.23
N ILE A 149 3.84 16.43 6.56
CA ILE A 149 4.48 15.19 7.01
C ILE A 149 5.33 14.57 5.89
N ASP A 150 4.90 14.65 4.64
CA ASP A 150 5.65 14.08 3.52
C ASP A 150 7.00 14.80 3.35
N PHE A 151 7.03 16.13 3.42
CA PHE A 151 8.29 16.90 3.40
C PHE A 151 9.22 16.55 4.57
N ASN A 152 8.69 16.48 5.79
CA ASN A 152 9.48 16.09 6.96
C ASN A 152 10.04 14.68 6.83
N SER A 153 9.28 13.77 6.21
CA SER A 153 9.69 12.39 5.98
C SER A 153 10.81 12.29 4.94
N ILE A 154 10.80 13.14 3.89
CA ILE A 154 11.91 13.23 2.92
C ILE A 154 13.19 13.68 3.64
N PHE A 155 13.11 14.73 4.44
CA PHE A 155 14.27 15.24 5.19
C PHE A 155 14.83 14.18 6.16
N LEU A 156 13.96 13.50 6.91
CA LEU A 156 14.37 12.45 7.84
C LEU A 156 14.93 11.21 7.12
N SER A 157 14.40 10.86 5.94
CA SER A 157 14.96 9.77 5.11
C SER A 157 16.39 10.08 4.66
N ILE A 158 16.65 11.28 4.16
CA ILE A 158 18.00 11.73 3.76
C ILE A 158 18.93 11.73 4.98
N LEU A 159 18.45 12.21 6.13
CA LEU A 159 19.22 12.21 7.38
C LEU A 159 19.60 10.79 7.82
N LEU A 160 18.69 9.82 7.75
CA LEU A 160 18.99 8.41 8.09
C LEU A 160 20.06 7.81 7.17
N CYS A 161 19.98 8.09 5.86
CA CYS A 161 21.00 7.67 4.90
C CYS A 161 22.35 8.37 5.14
N ALA A 162 22.34 9.66 5.49
CA ALA A 162 23.55 10.39 5.85
C ALA A 162 24.20 9.83 7.12
N ILE A 163 23.42 9.54 8.16
CA ILE A 163 23.91 8.88 9.38
C ILE A 163 24.56 7.53 9.05
N TYR A 164 23.91 6.72 8.21
CA TYR A 164 24.48 5.45 7.76
C TYR A 164 25.83 5.67 7.05
N TYR A 165 25.93 6.65 6.16
CA TYR A 165 27.18 6.94 5.44
C TYR A 165 28.30 7.46 6.37
N PHE A 166 28.02 8.47 7.20
CA PHE A 166 29.02 9.11 8.05
C PHE A 166 29.52 8.23 9.20
N PHE A 167 28.65 7.40 9.79
CA PHE A 167 29.00 6.51 10.90
C PHE A 167 29.46 5.11 10.44
N ASN A 168 29.81 4.95 9.16
CA ASN A 168 30.27 3.68 8.59
C ASN A 168 29.30 2.52 8.85
N GLY A 169 28.04 2.73 8.47
CA GLY A 169 26.91 1.88 8.81
C GLY A 169 27.03 0.43 8.35
N SER A 170 27.86 0.13 7.35
CA SER A 170 28.15 -1.25 6.93
C SER A 170 28.85 -2.07 8.02
N LYS A 171 29.62 -1.42 8.90
CA LYS A 171 30.29 -2.07 10.04
C LYS A 171 29.45 -2.03 11.31
N ASN A 172 28.53 -1.08 11.43
CA ASN A 172 27.68 -0.95 12.60
C ASN A 172 26.39 -1.78 12.40
N TRP A 173 26.31 -2.92 13.08
CA TRP A 173 25.17 -3.84 12.97
C TRP A 173 23.82 -3.18 13.26
N ILE A 174 23.75 -2.16 14.13
CA ILE A 174 22.49 -1.44 14.44
C ILE A 174 22.04 -0.63 13.22
N LEU A 175 22.96 0.13 12.61
CA LEU A 175 22.67 0.96 11.44
C LEU A 175 22.35 0.09 10.23
N SER A 176 23.10 -0.99 10.02
CA SER A 176 22.82 -1.99 8.98
C SER A 176 21.46 -2.64 9.17
N ASN A 177 21.11 -3.06 10.39
CA ASN A 177 19.80 -3.66 10.68
C ASN A 177 18.65 -2.67 10.49
N SER A 178 18.81 -1.42 10.94
CA SER A 178 17.79 -0.38 10.77
C SER A 178 17.41 -0.21 9.29
N LEU A 179 18.43 -0.13 8.43
CA LEU A 179 18.27 0.02 6.98
C LEU A 179 17.70 -1.28 6.34
N ALA A 180 18.10 -2.46 6.84
CA ALA A 180 17.50 -3.73 6.44
C ALA A 180 16.00 -3.80 6.82
N PHE A 181 15.59 -3.30 7.98
CA PHE A 181 14.19 -3.28 8.41
C PHE A 181 13.33 -2.38 7.52
N THR A 182 13.78 -1.17 7.21
CA THR A 182 13.02 -0.28 6.32
C THR A 182 12.88 -0.91 4.94
N ASN A 183 13.96 -1.47 4.38
CA ASN A 183 13.95 -2.18 3.10
C ASN A 183 13.04 -3.41 3.10
N SER A 184 12.95 -4.13 4.22
CA SER A 184 11.99 -5.24 4.36
C SER A 184 10.55 -4.74 4.27
N ILE A 185 10.21 -3.67 5.00
CA ILE A 185 8.86 -3.08 5.01
C ILE A 185 8.49 -2.60 3.61
N PHE A 186 9.41 -1.89 2.95
CA PHE A 186 9.22 -1.44 1.57
C PHE A 186 9.08 -2.61 0.59
N GLY A 187 9.88 -3.67 0.76
CA GLY A 187 9.79 -4.90 -0.05
C GLY A 187 8.42 -5.58 0.07
N ILE A 188 7.85 -5.65 1.28
CA ILE A 188 6.52 -6.20 1.52
C ILE A 188 5.44 -5.35 0.84
N LYS A 189 5.56 -4.01 0.91
CA LYS A 189 4.65 -3.08 0.24
C LYS A 189 4.74 -3.20 -1.29
N SER A 190 5.95 -3.26 -1.83
CA SER A 190 6.20 -3.23 -3.28
C SER A 190 5.83 -4.53 -3.99
N THR A 191 5.75 -5.65 -3.25
CA THR A 191 5.59 -6.97 -3.86
C THR A 191 4.21 -7.52 -3.54
N LYS A 192 3.19 -7.03 -4.28
CA LYS A 192 1.79 -7.42 -4.09
C LYS A 192 1.43 -8.59 -5.01
N LEU A 193 1.11 -9.74 -4.42
CA LEU A 193 0.50 -10.87 -5.12
C LEU A 193 -1.03 -10.70 -5.11
N SER A 194 -1.69 -11.03 -6.22
CA SER A 194 -3.14 -10.88 -6.40
C SER A 194 -3.94 -12.19 -6.20
N SER A 195 -3.28 -13.34 -6.13
CA SER A 195 -3.92 -14.65 -5.99
C SER A 195 -3.02 -15.68 -5.31
N PHE A 196 -3.62 -16.77 -4.80
CA PHE A 196 -2.90 -17.79 -4.02
C PHE A 196 -2.09 -18.76 -4.88
N ALA A 197 -2.56 -19.10 -6.09
CA ALA A 197 -1.86 -20.05 -6.94
C ALA A 197 -0.44 -19.58 -7.33
N PRO A 198 -0.24 -18.32 -7.79
CA PRO A 198 1.10 -17.80 -8.04
C PRO A 198 1.93 -17.68 -6.75
N ALA A 199 1.32 -17.38 -5.60
CA ALA A 199 2.03 -17.31 -4.32
C ALA A 199 2.61 -18.67 -3.88
N ILE A 200 1.81 -19.73 -3.97
CA ILE A 200 2.24 -21.11 -3.65
C ILE A 200 3.32 -21.56 -4.64
N PHE A 201 3.15 -21.25 -5.92
CA PHE A 201 4.15 -21.55 -6.95
C PHE A 201 5.47 -20.83 -6.68
N LEU A 202 5.45 -19.53 -6.38
CA LEU A 202 6.64 -18.72 -6.06
C LEU A 202 7.43 -19.30 -4.89
N LEU A 203 6.75 -19.60 -3.78
CA LEU A 203 7.36 -20.19 -2.59
C LEU A 203 7.95 -21.58 -2.87
N SER A 204 7.26 -22.38 -3.71
CA SER A 204 7.77 -23.68 -4.15
C SER A 204 9.00 -23.54 -5.04
N ALA A 205 9.02 -22.57 -5.96
CA ALA A 205 10.17 -22.30 -6.82
C ALA A 205 11.39 -21.84 -5.99
N PHE A 206 11.18 -20.94 -5.02
CA PHE A 206 12.24 -20.48 -4.13
C PHE A 206 12.74 -21.58 -3.17
N PHE A 207 11.89 -22.53 -2.79
CA PHE A 207 12.30 -23.73 -2.05
C PHE A 207 13.33 -24.55 -2.83
N PHE A 208 13.06 -24.86 -4.10
CA PHE A 208 14.02 -25.60 -4.94
C PHE A 208 15.26 -24.78 -5.27
N TYR A 209 15.11 -23.48 -5.49
CA TYR A 209 16.22 -22.54 -5.69
C TYR A 209 17.22 -22.59 -4.53
N ASP A 210 16.73 -22.48 -3.29
CA ASP A 210 17.57 -22.42 -2.09
C ASP A 210 18.31 -23.76 -1.86
N ILE A 211 17.62 -24.89 -2.06
CA ILE A 211 18.23 -26.23 -2.01
C ILE A 211 19.38 -26.35 -3.03
N TYR A 212 19.14 -25.91 -4.27
CA TYR A 212 20.14 -26.01 -5.33
C TYR A 212 21.38 -25.13 -5.03
N PHE A 213 21.18 -23.85 -4.72
CA PHE A 213 22.29 -22.90 -4.52
C PHE A 213 22.99 -23.00 -3.17
N VAL A 214 22.40 -23.68 -2.17
CA VAL A 214 23.05 -23.91 -0.87
C VAL A 214 23.74 -25.27 -0.81
N PHE A 215 23.11 -26.36 -1.27
CA PHE A 215 23.68 -27.71 -1.13
C PHE A 215 24.50 -28.16 -2.33
N ARG A 216 24.16 -27.73 -3.55
CA ARG A 216 24.84 -28.23 -4.77
C ARG A 216 26.04 -27.39 -5.17
N CYS A 217 25.98 -26.07 -4.95
CA CYS A 217 26.96 -25.10 -5.39
C CYS A 217 27.40 -24.19 -4.23
N ASP A 218 28.69 -23.89 -4.08
CA ASP A 218 29.18 -22.99 -3.02
C ASP A 218 28.96 -21.49 -3.33
N VAL A 219 28.15 -21.19 -4.35
CA VAL A 219 27.89 -19.83 -4.87
C VAL A 219 27.24 -18.96 -3.79
N MET A 220 26.15 -19.43 -3.17
CA MET A 220 25.41 -18.64 -2.18
C MET A 220 26.25 -18.38 -0.93
N MET A 221 27.00 -19.37 -0.45
CA MET A 221 27.87 -19.20 0.71
C MET A 221 29.03 -18.23 0.42
N THR A 222 29.66 -18.32 -0.74
CA THR A 222 30.76 -17.41 -1.14
C THR A 222 30.27 -15.97 -1.21
N VAL A 223 29.11 -15.72 -1.83
CA VAL A 223 28.52 -14.38 -1.94
C VAL A 223 28.10 -13.85 -0.56
N ALA A 224 27.42 -14.66 0.25
CA ALA A 224 26.90 -14.24 1.55
C ALA A 224 28.01 -13.88 2.56
N THR A 225 29.17 -14.54 2.47
CA THR A 225 30.31 -14.32 3.37
C THR A 225 31.28 -13.25 2.89
N SER A 226 31.40 -13.06 1.57
CA SER A 226 32.35 -12.09 0.99
C SER A 226 31.78 -10.68 0.87
N ILE A 227 30.46 -10.55 0.83
CA ILE A 227 29.75 -9.29 0.58
C ILE A 227 29.14 -8.73 1.87
N ASP A 228 29.53 -7.50 2.19
CA ASP A 228 29.08 -6.76 3.37
C ASP A 228 28.19 -5.58 2.94
N ILE A 229 26.91 -5.89 2.79
CA ILE A 229 25.83 -4.98 2.39
C ILE A 229 24.72 -5.05 3.45
N PRO A 230 23.96 -3.97 3.70
CA PRO A 230 22.79 -3.96 4.58
C PRO A 230 21.57 -4.67 3.96
N ALA A 231 21.80 -5.85 3.38
CA ALA A 231 20.81 -6.71 2.76
C ALA A 231 20.48 -7.96 3.62
N LYS A 232 20.95 -7.96 4.87
CA LYS A 232 20.81 -9.05 5.84
C LYS A 232 20.64 -8.47 7.24
N ILE A 233 19.83 -9.13 8.07
CA ILE A 233 19.73 -8.80 9.49
C ILE A 233 20.83 -9.56 10.22
N LEU A 234 21.62 -8.82 11.00
CA LEU A 234 22.74 -9.33 11.78
C LEU A 234 22.34 -9.36 13.27
N ILE A 235 22.37 -10.54 13.88
CA ILE A 235 22.18 -10.68 15.33
C ILE A 235 23.53 -11.08 15.92
N PRO A 236 24.08 -10.30 16.87
CA PRO A 236 25.32 -10.67 17.54
C PRO A 236 25.12 -11.99 18.31
N ASN A 237 25.89 -13.04 18.00
CA ASN A 237 25.87 -14.25 18.82
C ASN A 237 26.81 -14.09 20.02
N SER A 238 26.27 -14.30 21.21
CA SER A 238 27.00 -14.25 22.48
C SER A 238 27.76 -15.55 22.78
N ASN A 239 28.41 -16.18 21.80
CA ASN A 239 29.18 -17.41 22.08
C ASN A 239 30.43 -17.07 22.90
N LEU A 240 30.24 -17.16 24.21
CA LEU A 240 31.08 -16.73 25.33
C LEU A 240 32.25 -17.68 25.65
N ASN A 241 32.85 -18.35 24.66
CA ASN A 241 33.84 -19.40 24.90
C ASN A 241 35.27 -19.03 24.42
N SER A 242 35.69 -17.79 24.62
CA SER A 242 37.13 -17.44 24.52
C SER A 242 37.59 -16.82 25.83
N SER A 243 38.11 -17.67 26.70
CA SER A 243 38.41 -17.36 28.10
C SER A 243 39.61 -16.43 28.30
N ASN A 244 40.35 -16.04 27.25
CA ASN A 244 41.62 -15.32 27.40
C ASN A 244 41.82 -14.18 26.37
N VAL A 245 40.79 -13.38 26.09
CA VAL A 245 40.93 -12.21 25.20
C VAL A 245 40.29 -10.98 25.84
N THR A 246 41.04 -9.87 25.88
CA THR A 246 40.65 -8.54 26.35
C THR A 246 39.32 -8.08 25.76
N GLU A 247 38.47 -7.39 26.55
CA GLU A 247 37.13 -6.93 26.15
C GLU A 247 37.07 -6.18 24.80
N LEU A 248 38.15 -5.51 24.42
CA LEU A 248 38.24 -4.76 23.17
C LEU A 248 38.37 -5.64 21.92
N ASP A 249 38.94 -6.84 22.02
CA ASP A 249 39.02 -7.80 20.92
C ASP A 249 37.82 -8.75 20.89
N ARG A 250 37.06 -8.85 22.00
CA ARG A 250 35.74 -9.53 22.01
C ARG A 250 34.72 -8.89 21.07
N ILE A 251 34.87 -7.59 20.76
CA ILE A 251 33.99 -6.84 19.85
C ILE A 251 34.31 -7.13 18.38
N LYS A 252 35.54 -7.56 18.06
CA LYS A 252 35.98 -7.81 16.67
C LYS A 252 35.61 -9.20 16.17
N ASP A 253 35.51 -10.19 17.07
CA ASP A 253 35.20 -11.59 16.73
C ASP A 253 33.75 -12.00 17.07
N LEU A 254 32.79 -11.07 17.01
CA LEU A 254 31.38 -11.45 17.10
C LEU A 254 30.99 -12.24 15.85
N SER A 255 30.73 -13.53 16.04
CA SER A 255 30.03 -14.33 15.04
C SER A 255 28.59 -13.79 14.94
N TYR A 256 28.22 -13.22 13.80
CA TYR A 256 26.84 -12.76 13.58
C TYR A 256 25.98 -13.90 13.04
N SER A 257 24.79 -14.09 13.61
CA SER A 257 23.73 -14.84 12.94
C SER A 257 23.15 -13.94 11.84
N MET A 258 23.03 -14.47 10.63
CA MET A 258 22.58 -13.71 9.46
C MET A 258 21.24 -14.27 8.98
N LEU A 259 20.25 -13.40 8.79
CA LEU A 259 18.99 -13.73 8.14
C LEU A 259 18.82 -12.87 6.88
N GLY A 260 18.54 -13.50 5.74
CA GLY A 260 18.38 -12.79 4.47
C GLY A 260 17.08 -11.99 4.42
N LEU A 261 17.11 -10.81 3.78
CA LEU A 261 15.88 -10.04 3.52
C LEU A 261 14.85 -10.84 2.71
N GLY A 262 15.32 -11.65 1.76
CA GLY A 262 14.43 -12.51 0.94
C GLY A 262 13.61 -13.47 1.79
N ASP A 263 14.20 -14.02 2.86
CA ASP A 263 13.55 -14.96 3.77
C ASP A 263 12.49 -14.31 4.66
N ILE A 264 12.47 -12.98 4.72
CA ILE A 264 11.46 -12.19 5.43
C ILE A 264 10.38 -11.73 4.45
N VAL A 265 10.79 -11.13 3.33
CA VAL A 265 9.87 -10.50 2.39
C VAL A 265 9.04 -11.56 1.64
N LEU A 266 9.66 -12.65 1.14
CA LEU A 266 8.94 -13.68 0.37
C LEU A 266 7.79 -14.35 1.16
N PRO A 267 8.01 -14.86 2.40
CA PRO A 267 6.91 -15.33 3.24
C PRO A 267 5.85 -14.28 3.52
N SER A 268 6.27 -13.04 3.79
CA SER A 268 5.37 -11.94 4.14
C SER A 268 4.41 -11.57 3.01
N MET A 269 4.79 -11.80 1.74
CA MET A 269 3.88 -11.63 0.60
C MET A 269 2.67 -12.57 0.71
N LEU A 270 2.90 -13.85 1.07
CA LEU A 270 1.81 -14.80 1.32
C LEU A 270 1.00 -14.40 2.56
N MET A 271 1.64 -13.95 3.63
CA MET A 271 0.92 -13.50 4.84
C MET A 271 0.01 -12.31 4.55
N SER A 272 0.48 -11.34 3.78
CA SER A 272 -0.30 -10.19 3.33
C SER A 272 -1.49 -10.61 2.48
N LEU A 273 -1.33 -11.63 1.61
CA LEU A 273 -2.43 -12.22 0.86
C LEU A 273 -3.45 -12.93 1.76
N CYS A 274 -3.00 -13.69 2.76
CA CYS A 274 -3.89 -14.31 3.76
C CYS A 274 -4.71 -13.27 4.52
N LEU A 275 -4.11 -12.13 4.88
CA LEU A 275 -4.82 -11.04 5.56
C LEU A 275 -5.92 -10.44 4.67
N ARG A 276 -5.62 -10.23 3.39
CA ARG A 276 -6.59 -9.71 2.41
C ARG A 276 -7.72 -10.72 2.15
N PHE A 277 -7.41 -12.01 2.12
CA PHE A 277 -8.42 -13.07 2.02
C PHE A 277 -9.30 -13.18 3.28
N ASP A 278 -8.72 -13.04 4.47
CA ASP A 278 -9.49 -12.97 5.72
C ASP A 278 -10.48 -11.80 5.70
N LEU A 279 -10.05 -10.63 5.22
CA LEU A 279 -10.89 -9.45 5.05
C LEU A 279 -11.99 -9.68 4.01
N TYR A 280 -11.66 -10.28 2.86
CA TYR A 280 -12.64 -10.65 1.84
C TYR A 280 -13.73 -11.57 2.39
N ASN A 281 -13.34 -12.63 3.10
CA ASN A 281 -14.29 -13.55 3.73
C ASN A 281 -15.18 -12.85 4.77
N PHE A 282 -14.65 -11.85 5.47
CA PHE A 282 -15.42 -11.08 6.44
C PHE A 282 -16.50 -10.23 5.76
N HIS A 283 -16.19 -9.51 4.68
CA HIS A 283 -17.16 -8.70 3.97
C HIS A 283 -18.18 -9.53 3.19
N GLU A 284 -17.78 -10.68 2.63
CA GLU A 284 -18.73 -11.60 2.01
C GLU A 284 -19.74 -12.17 3.01
N ALA A 285 -19.32 -12.40 4.26
CA ALA A 285 -20.22 -12.82 5.33
C ALA A 285 -21.06 -11.65 5.92
N ASN A 286 -20.63 -10.40 5.71
CA ASN A 286 -21.27 -9.19 6.25
C ASN A 286 -21.38 -8.11 5.15
N PRO A 287 -22.27 -8.28 4.16
CA PRO A 287 -22.34 -7.41 2.99
C PRO A 287 -22.63 -5.94 3.35
N ASN A 288 -23.38 -5.69 4.42
CA ASN A 288 -23.75 -4.34 4.87
C ASN A 288 -22.64 -3.59 5.64
N THR A 289 -21.42 -4.12 5.62
CA THR A 289 -20.28 -3.52 6.32
C THR A 289 -19.29 -2.93 5.32
N GLU A 290 -19.11 -1.63 5.39
CA GLU A 290 -18.08 -0.92 4.61
C GLU A 290 -16.68 -1.24 5.13
N PHE A 291 -15.71 -1.13 4.22
CA PHE A 291 -14.30 -1.26 4.55
C PHE A 291 -13.85 -0.10 5.43
N TYR A 292 -13.29 -0.43 6.60
CA TYR A 292 -12.63 0.55 7.46
C TYR A 292 -11.35 -0.02 8.05
N HIS A 293 -10.25 0.74 7.97
CA HIS A 293 -8.91 0.26 8.36
C HIS A 293 -8.79 -0.23 9.80
N ASN A 294 -9.57 0.36 10.72
CA ASN A 294 -9.53 -0.01 12.14
C ASN A 294 -10.62 -1.01 12.55
N ARG A 295 -11.39 -1.55 11.60
CA ARG A 295 -12.43 -2.55 11.91
C ARG A 295 -11.77 -3.82 12.43
N SER A 296 -12.31 -4.35 13.54
CA SER A 296 -11.89 -5.64 14.07
C SER A 296 -12.63 -6.75 13.34
N TYR A 297 -11.89 -7.71 12.80
CA TYR A 297 -12.44 -8.90 12.14
C TYR A 297 -11.57 -10.12 12.47
N PRO A 298 -12.14 -11.34 12.43
CA PRO A 298 -11.39 -12.57 12.65
C PRO A 298 -10.39 -12.80 11.51
N LYS A 299 -9.15 -13.19 11.87
CA LYS A 299 -8.03 -13.34 10.93
C LYS A 299 -7.43 -14.76 10.95
N PRO A 300 -8.22 -15.82 10.71
CA PRO A 300 -7.78 -17.20 10.87
C PRO A 300 -6.61 -17.58 9.95
N TYR A 301 -6.61 -17.16 8.68
CA TYR A 301 -5.53 -17.49 7.76
C TYR A 301 -4.24 -16.75 8.12
N PHE A 302 -4.35 -15.44 8.39
CA PHE A 302 -3.22 -14.60 8.78
C PHE A 302 -2.58 -15.03 10.11
N THR A 303 -3.37 -15.38 11.12
CA THR A 303 -2.85 -15.85 12.40
C THR A 303 -2.17 -17.22 12.28
N THR A 304 -2.77 -18.15 11.53
CA THR A 304 -2.18 -19.48 11.28
C THR A 304 -0.83 -19.33 10.57
N ILE A 305 -0.75 -18.50 9.53
CA ILE A 305 0.46 -18.38 8.71
C ILE A 305 1.60 -17.69 9.47
N ILE A 306 1.29 -16.70 10.33
CA ILE A 306 2.28 -16.10 11.23
C ILE A 306 2.81 -17.12 12.23
N LEU A 307 1.92 -17.90 12.85
CA LEU A 307 2.34 -18.92 13.80
C LEU A 307 3.22 -19.98 13.13
N SER A 308 2.83 -20.42 11.93
CA SER A 308 3.60 -21.33 11.08
C SER A 308 5.00 -20.76 10.79
N TYR A 309 5.12 -19.49 10.38
CA TYR A 309 6.40 -18.83 10.15
C TYR A 309 7.30 -18.82 11.39
N ILE A 310 6.75 -18.47 12.55
CA ILE A 310 7.49 -18.48 13.82
C ILE A 310 7.97 -19.89 14.14
N THR A 311 7.10 -20.90 14.00
CA THR A 311 7.49 -22.31 14.24
C THR A 311 8.58 -22.79 13.26
N ALA A 312 8.51 -22.37 12.00
CA ALA A 312 9.52 -22.70 10.99
C ALA A 312 10.87 -22.03 11.30
N LEU A 313 10.88 -20.76 11.73
CA LEU A 313 12.09 -20.08 12.17
C LEU A 313 12.72 -20.73 13.41
N ILE A 314 11.91 -21.17 14.37
CA ILE A 314 12.43 -21.91 15.53
C ILE A 314 13.07 -23.23 15.07
N ALA A 315 12.43 -23.94 14.13
CA ALA A 315 12.98 -25.16 13.56
C ALA A 315 14.31 -24.90 12.81
N THR A 316 14.42 -23.82 12.01
CA THR A 316 15.65 -23.49 11.27
C THR A 316 16.82 -23.25 12.22
N VAL A 317 16.60 -22.46 13.28
CA VAL A 317 17.61 -22.17 14.30
C VAL A 317 18.00 -23.44 15.06
N THR A 318 17.03 -24.30 15.39
CA THR A 318 17.28 -25.56 16.11
C THR A 318 18.15 -26.51 15.29
N VAL A 319 17.86 -26.65 13.99
CA VAL A 319 18.66 -27.49 13.09
C VAL A 319 20.05 -26.88 12.88
N LEU A 320 20.15 -25.57 12.66
CA LEU A 320 21.42 -24.87 12.54
C LEU A 320 22.31 -25.11 13.77
N TYR A 321 21.74 -25.03 14.97
CA TYR A 321 22.46 -25.28 16.21
C TYR A 321 22.97 -26.74 16.32
N LYS A 322 22.15 -27.71 15.90
CA LYS A 322 22.50 -29.14 15.95
C LYS A 322 23.58 -29.53 14.94
N TYR A 323 23.49 -29.06 13.71
CA TYR A 323 24.35 -29.51 12.60
C TYR A 323 25.55 -28.59 12.33
N LYS A 324 25.58 -27.36 12.88
CA LYS A 324 26.70 -26.40 12.72
C LYS A 324 27.13 -26.14 11.27
N HIS A 325 26.23 -26.36 10.32
CA HIS A 325 26.40 -26.08 8.90
C HIS A 325 25.32 -25.09 8.47
N GLY A 326 25.66 -24.17 7.55
CA GLY A 326 24.70 -23.25 6.95
C GLY A 326 23.52 -24.02 6.36
N GLN A 327 22.31 -23.69 6.81
CA GLN A 327 21.07 -24.29 6.32
C GLN A 327 20.30 -23.25 5.50
N PRO A 328 19.70 -23.64 4.37
CA PRO A 328 18.77 -22.78 3.65
C PRO A 328 17.56 -22.50 4.53
N ALA A 329 17.20 -21.22 4.74
CA ALA A 329 16.09 -20.87 5.62
C ALA A 329 14.73 -21.22 4.99
N LEU A 330 14.60 -20.99 3.67
CA LEU A 330 13.37 -21.26 2.93
C LEU A 330 13.04 -22.74 2.84
N LEU A 331 14.04 -23.63 3.03
CA LEU A 331 13.85 -25.08 3.13
C LEU A 331 12.81 -25.48 4.17
N TYR A 332 12.74 -24.75 5.30
CA TYR A 332 11.80 -25.03 6.38
C TYR A 332 10.58 -24.13 6.31
N ILE A 333 10.80 -22.86 5.96
CA ILE A 333 9.74 -21.84 5.95
C ILE A 333 8.71 -22.17 4.85
N SER A 334 9.14 -22.35 3.60
CA SER A 334 8.24 -22.55 2.46
C SER A 334 7.26 -23.73 2.63
N PRO A 335 7.72 -24.97 2.91
CA PRO A 335 6.81 -26.10 3.05
C PRO A 335 5.90 -25.98 4.28
N CYS A 336 6.38 -25.41 5.39
CA CYS A 336 5.57 -25.22 6.59
C CYS A 336 4.40 -24.27 6.33
N LEU A 337 4.66 -23.14 5.65
CA LEU A 337 3.64 -22.15 5.31
C LEU A 337 2.59 -22.72 4.35
N ILE A 338 3.03 -23.36 3.27
CA ILE A 338 2.13 -23.97 2.28
C ILE A 338 1.29 -25.06 2.94
N PHE A 339 1.90 -25.92 3.75
CA PHE A 339 1.19 -26.98 4.47
C PHE A 339 0.14 -26.43 5.43
N CYS A 340 0.50 -25.45 6.27
CA CYS A 340 -0.45 -24.84 7.21
C CYS A 340 -1.59 -24.10 6.51
N LEU A 341 -1.31 -23.41 5.39
CA LEU A 341 -2.33 -22.76 4.57
C LEU A 341 -3.34 -23.76 3.99
N ILE A 342 -2.85 -24.84 3.38
CA ILE A 342 -3.70 -25.89 2.81
C ILE A 342 -4.48 -26.60 3.92
N LEU A 343 -3.85 -26.90 5.05
CA LEU A 343 -4.52 -27.54 6.17
C LEU A 343 -5.66 -26.68 6.74
N THR A 344 -5.43 -25.37 6.91
CA THR A 344 -6.46 -24.46 7.42
C THR A 344 -7.62 -24.33 6.45
N SER A 345 -7.35 -24.20 5.14
CA SER A 345 -8.41 -24.13 4.13
C SER A 345 -9.21 -25.43 3.99
N LEU A 346 -8.56 -26.59 4.13
CA LEU A 346 -9.25 -27.89 4.16
C LEU A 346 -10.11 -28.06 5.43
N ARG A 347 -9.60 -27.66 6.60
CA ARG A 347 -10.35 -27.74 7.86
C ARG A 347 -11.58 -26.83 7.88
N ARG A 348 -11.53 -25.72 7.16
CA ARG A 348 -12.65 -24.78 7.02
C ARG A 348 -13.58 -25.10 5.85
N GLY A 349 -13.18 -25.99 4.94
CA GLY A 349 -13.95 -26.30 3.72
C GLY A 349 -13.88 -25.20 2.65
N GLU A 350 -12.98 -24.23 2.78
CA GLU A 350 -12.88 -23.03 1.94
C GLU A 350 -11.77 -23.15 0.87
N PHE A 351 -11.22 -24.35 0.65
CA PHE A 351 -10.07 -24.57 -0.27
C PHE A 351 -10.31 -24.06 -1.69
N LYS A 352 -11.47 -24.39 -2.29
CA LYS A 352 -11.81 -23.95 -3.65
C LYS A 352 -11.94 -22.43 -3.73
N LYS A 353 -12.52 -21.82 -2.70
CA LYS A 353 -12.69 -20.38 -2.56
C LYS A 353 -11.33 -19.68 -2.45
N MET A 354 -10.44 -20.19 -1.61
CA MET A 354 -9.07 -19.68 -1.47
C MET A 354 -8.28 -19.76 -2.77
N ILE A 355 -8.33 -20.88 -3.51
CA ILE A 355 -7.60 -21.01 -4.77
C ILE A 355 -8.15 -20.09 -5.87
N ASN A 356 -9.48 -19.92 -5.92
CA ASN A 356 -10.13 -19.05 -6.90
C ASN A 356 -10.07 -17.56 -6.54
N PHE A 357 -9.61 -17.22 -5.33
CA PHE A 357 -9.51 -15.82 -4.90
C PHE A 357 -8.53 -15.05 -5.80
N SER A 358 -9.04 -13.97 -6.37
CA SER A 358 -8.31 -13.03 -7.22
C SER A 358 -8.73 -11.61 -6.87
N GLU A 359 -7.76 -10.72 -6.71
CA GLU A 359 -8.00 -9.28 -6.52
C GLU A 359 -8.11 -8.50 -7.83
N ASN A 360 -8.14 -9.20 -8.96
CA ASN A 360 -8.48 -8.59 -10.23
C ASN A 360 -10.00 -8.54 -10.30
N VAL A 361 -10.56 -7.38 -9.98
CA VAL A 361 -11.96 -7.08 -10.27
C VAL A 361 -12.01 -6.86 -11.78
N ASP A 362 -12.73 -7.72 -12.50
CA ASP A 362 -13.08 -7.45 -13.89
C ASP A 362 -14.00 -6.22 -13.88
N LYS A 363 -13.66 -5.18 -14.64
CA LYS A 363 -14.29 -3.85 -14.59
C LYS A 363 -15.76 -3.83 -15.05
N ASP A 364 -16.33 -4.98 -15.36
CA ASP A 364 -17.57 -5.11 -16.14
C ASP A 364 -18.78 -5.57 -15.30
N GLU A 365 -18.64 -5.74 -13.98
CA GLU A 365 -19.78 -6.07 -13.10
C GLU A 365 -20.43 -4.80 -12.54
N PRO A 366 -21.73 -4.53 -12.82
CA PRO A 366 -22.42 -3.37 -12.28
C PRO A 366 -22.51 -3.50 -10.76
N ILE A 367 -22.05 -2.45 -10.06
CA ILE A 367 -22.12 -2.34 -8.61
C ILE A 367 -23.61 -2.18 -8.24
N LEU A 368 -24.19 -3.18 -7.58
CA LEU A 368 -25.55 -3.08 -7.05
C LEU A 368 -25.51 -2.16 -5.82
N THR A 369 -26.08 -0.95 -5.93
CA THR A 369 -25.97 0.15 -4.96
C THR A 369 -26.90 0.05 -3.74
N ASP A 370 -27.68 -1.04 -3.59
CA ASP A 370 -28.67 -1.17 -2.52
C ASP A 370 -28.10 -1.76 -1.22
N VAL A 371 -27.00 -1.21 -0.69
CA VAL A 371 -26.45 -1.66 0.60
C VAL A 371 -26.49 -0.53 1.62
N VAL A 372 -27.57 -0.53 2.42
CA VAL A 372 -27.75 0.37 3.57
C VAL A 372 -26.60 0.16 4.56
N CYS A 373 -25.81 1.22 4.77
CA CYS A 373 -24.66 1.27 5.68
C CYS A 373 -25.05 0.85 7.11
N SER A 374 -24.31 -0.08 7.73
CA SER A 374 -24.59 -0.54 9.10
C SER A 374 -24.43 0.58 10.15
N GLU A 375 -25.28 0.59 11.20
CA GLU A 375 -25.25 1.58 12.29
C GLU A 375 -23.87 1.73 12.97
N GLU A 376 -23.08 0.66 13.01
CA GLU A 376 -21.73 0.68 13.59
C GLU A 376 -20.73 1.46 12.70
N THR A 377 -20.93 1.46 11.38
CA THR A 377 -20.14 2.27 10.43
C THR A 377 -20.50 3.75 10.55
N LEU A 378 -21.79 4.07 10.68
CA LEU A 378 -22.25 5.44 10.96
C LEU A 378 -21.67 5.99 12.26
N PHE A 379 -21.48 5.14 13.27
CA PHE A 379 -20.82 5.52 14.52
C PHE A 379 -19.30 5.74 14.36
N LEU A 380 -18.62 4.90 13.58
CA LEU A 380 -17.17 5.01 13.29
C LEU A 380 -16.83 6.21 12.37
N SER A 381 -17.73 6.55 11.45
CA SER A 381 -17.65 7.72 10.57
C SER A 381 -17.83 9.04 11.34
N GLY A 382 -18.43 8.96 12.54
CA GLY A 382 -18.88 10.13 13.30
C GLY A 382 -20.21 10.61 12.71
N LYS A 383 -21.14 11.04 13.58
CA LYS A 383 -22.39 11.68 13.14
C LYS A 383 -22.06 12.74 12.10
N ILE A 384 -22.44 12.47 10.85
CA ILE A 384 -22.52 13.49 9.81
C ILE A 384 -23.57 14.46 10.33
N GLN A 385 -23.14 15.63 10.79
CA GLN A 385 -24.04 16.77 10.89
C GLN A 385 -24.26 17.23 9.46
N GLU A 386 -25.50 17.49 9.08
CA GLU A 386 -25.96 17.86 7.72
C GLU A 386 -25.33 19.16 7.15
N GLU A 387 -24.26 19.67 7.76
CA GLU A 387 -23.47 20.82 7.28
C GLU A 387 -22.13 20.42 6.64
N ASP A 388 -21.75 19.13 6.63
CA ASP A 388 -20.46 18.64 6.09
C ASP A 388 -20.61 17.95 4.70
N ILE A 389 -21.30 18.58 3.74
CA ILE A 389 -21.39 18.07 2.34
C ILE A 389 -20.11 18.35 1.52
N ASP A 390 -19.15 19.13 2.04
CA ASP A 390 -18.00 19.60 1.23
C ASP A 390 -16.69 18.81 1.37
N ASP A 391 -16.65 17.67 2.07
CA ASP A 391 -15.41 16.90 2.28
C ASP A 391 -15.43 15.51 1.60
N VAL A 392 -15.74 15.46 0.30
CA VAL A 392 -15.42 14.29 -0.54
C VAL A 392 -13.94 14.33 -0.92
N GLU A 393 -13.04 13.77 -0.09
CA GLU A 393 -11.70 13.29 -0.53
C GLU A 393 -10.94 12.60 0.65
N ASP A 394 -11.47 11.46 1.11
CA ASP A 394 -10.66 10.47 1.81
C ASP A 394 -10.13 9.46 0.77
N ASN A 395 -8.83 9.51 0.47
CA ASN A 395 -8.18 8.67 -0.57
C ASN A 395 -8.23 7.15 -0.35
N ASP A 396 -8.92 6.67 0.68
CA ASP A 396 -9.19 5.24 0.91
C ASP A 396 -10.67 4.87 0.69
N TYR A 397 -11.51 5.85 0.35
CA TYR A 397 -12.94 5.70 0.03
C TYR A 397 -13.15 6.12 -1.43
N ILE A 398 -13.72 5.22 -2.23
CA ILE A 398 -14.17 5.53 -3.59
C ILE A 398 -15.69 5.71 -3.47
N PRO A 399 -16.23 6.93 -3.59
CA PRO A 399 -17.66 7.11 -3.76
C PRO A 399 -18.10 6.42 -5.05
N THR A 400 -19.20 5.68 -5.01
CA THR A 400 -19.99 5.38 -6.21
C THR A 400 -20.89 6.59 -6.42
N ASP A 401 -20.51 7.48 -7.33
CA ASP A 401 -21.29 8.67 -7.64
C ASP A 401 -22.68 8.26 -8.17
N ILE A 402 -23.70 8.95 -7.67
CA ILE A 402 -25.10 8.87 -8.10
C ILE A 402 -25.21 9.74 -9.35
N ASP A 403 -25.72 9.16 -10.44
CA ASP A 403 -26.05 9.89 -11.67
C ASP A 403 -27.19 10.87 -11.40
N ASP A 404 -26.89 12.17 -11.40
CA ASP A 404 -27.85 13.21 -11.72
C ASP A 404 -27.89 13.33 -13.25
N GLU A 405 -28.71 12.49 -13.91
CA GLU A 405 -29.15 12.81 -15.27
C GLU A 405 -30.25 13.87 -15.19
N GLU A 406 -29.92 15.07 -15.67
CA GLU A 406 -30.90 16.10 -16.00
C GLU A 406 -31.90 15.54 -17.04
N GLU A 407 -33.17 15.40 -16.66
CA GLU A 407 -34.26 15.16 -17.60
C GLU A 407 -34.45 16.42 -18.48
N GLU A 408 -33.89 16.40 -19.69
CA GLU A 408 -34.35 17.28 -20.77
C GLU A 408 -35.74 16.83 -21.24
N PHE A 409 -36.72 17.72 -21.04
CA PHE A 409 -38.06 17.61 -21.64
C PHE A 409 -37.96 17.83 -23.16
N ASP A 410 -38.14 16.77 -23.94
CA ASP A 410 -38.51 16.89 -25.35
C ASP A 410 -40.00 16.56 -25.54
N GLU A 411 -40.79 17.61 -25.78
CA GLU A 411 -42.10 17.51 -26.43
C GLU A 411 -41.87 17.10 -27.88
N ASP A 412 -42.34 15.92 -28.31
CA ASP A 412 -42.94 15.80 -29.65
C ASP A 412 -43.81 14.55 -29.80
N ASN A 413 -44.90 14.77 -30.53
CA ASN A 413 -46.02 13.86 -30.84
C ASN A 413 -45.59 12.52 -31.45
N ASP A 414 -46.33 11.46 -31.11
CA ASP A 414 -46.97 10.65 -32.16
C ASP A 414 -48.11 9.78 -31.61
N GLU A 415 -49.22 9.84 -32.34
CA GLU A 415 -50.42 9.02 -32.19
C GLU A 415 -50.08 7.52 -32.29
N ASN A 416 -50.63 6.71 -31.38
CA ASN A 416 -51.27 5.43 -31.75
C ASN A 416 -52.10 4.87 -30.60
N THR A 417 -53.41 4.85 -30.86
CA THR A 417 -54.45 4.02 -30.25
C THR A 417 -54.02 2.59 -29.96
N ILE A 418 -54.47 2.03 -28.84
CA ILE A 418 -55.28 0.79 -28.76
C ILE A 418 -55.94 0.70 -27.37
N ASP A 419 -57.25 0.47 -27.40
CA ASP A 419 -58.21 0.29 -26.31
C ASP A 419 -57.87 -0.83 -25.32
N LEU A 420 -58.32 -0.69 -24.06
CA LEU A 420 -58.92 -1.77 -23.24
C LEU A 420 -59.68 -1.18 -22.04
N ASP A 421 -60.87 -0.65 -22.34
CA ASP A 421 -62.19 -0.95 -21.73
C ASP A 421 -62.33 -1.63 -20.34
N PHE A 422 -63.25 -1.03 -19.55
CA PHE A 422 -64.04 -1.49 -18.37
C PHE A 422 -63.31 -1.55 -17.01
N GLU A 423 -63.83 -0.98 -15.91
CA GLU A 423 -65.21 -0.96 -15.42
C GLU A 423 -65.46 0.26 -14.50
N GLU A 424 -66.61 0.92 -14.70
CA GLU A 424 -67.20 1.92 -13.80
C GLU A 424 -67.69 1.25 -12.50
N ASP A 425 -67.59 1.93 -11.37
CA ASP A 425 -68.69 1.92 -10.39
C ASP A 425 -68.73 3.21 -9.55
N GLU A 426 -69.96 3.62 -9.31
CA GLU A 426 -70.48 4.93 -8.95
C GLU A 426 -70.18 5.45 -7.52
N ILE A 427 -69.96 6.78 -7.44
CA ILE A 427 -70.69 7.79 -6.65
C ILE A 427 -71.13 7.43 -5.22
N ILE A 428 -70.64 8.17 -4.21
CA ILE A 428 -71.50 8.83 -3.19
C ILE A 428 -70.91 10.20 -2.81
N LEU A 429 -71.71 11.24 -3.04
CA LEU A 429 -71.63 12.59 -2.48
C LEU A 429 -71.96 12.59 -0.99
N GLU A 430 -71.21 13.31 -0.16
CA GLU A 430 -71.79 13.98 1.01
C GLU A 430 -71.13 15.35 1.23
N VAL A 431 -71.96 16.38 1.08
CA VAL A 431 -71.72 17.79 1.34
C VAL A 431 -72.13 18.06 2.79
N ILE A 432 -71.26 18.65 3.61
CA ILE A 432 -71.68 19.52 4.72
C ILE A 432 -70.71 20.71 4.80
N GLU A 433 -71.30 21.90 4.70
CA GLU A 433 -70.77 23.26 4.89
C GLU A 433 -70.50 23.59 6.37
N ASP A 434 -69.79 24.71 6.56
CA ASP A 434 -69.59 25.57 7.75
C ASP A 434 -68.09 25.70 8.05
N GLY A 435 -67.43 26.85 8.04
CA GLY A 435 -67.87 28.23 8.23
C GLY A 435 -66.96 28.88 9.29
N GLU A 436 -66.55 30.14 9.06
CA GLU A 436 -65.86 31.09 9.97
C GLU A 436 -64.31 30.98 10.09
N GLU A 437 -63.50 31.85 9.48
CA GLU A 437 -63.17 33.28 9.70
C GLU A 437 -62.25 33.59 10.93
N SER A 438 -61.13 34.30 10.63
CA SER A 438 -60.34 35.24 11.47
C SER A 438 -59.91 34.79 12.88
N ASP A 439 -58.63 34.78 13.28
CA ASP A 439 -57.58 35.81 13.23
C ASP A 439 -56.21 35.19 13.53
#